data_AF-A0A1Y3D6F1-F1
#
_entry.id   AF-A0A1Y3D6F1-F1
#
_cell.length_a   1.000
_cell.length_b   1.000
_cell.length_c   1.000
_cell.angle_alpha   90.00
_cell.angle_beta   90.00
_cell.angle_gamma   90.00
#
_symmetry.space_group_name_H-M   'P 1'
#
loop_
_entity.id
_entity.type
_entity.pdbx_description
1 polymer ?
#
loop_
_entity_poly.entity_id
_entity_poly.type
_entity_poly.pdbx_seq_one_letter_code
_entity_poly.pdbx_strand_id
1 'polypeptide(L)'
;MDIKKEREAFEELWLQGNGHFKYFKFSAENGKYISTGVRDNLTNQDLLFASITINTAYLFFLGGTKKAQAVPEGFVLVPNENLSTFYQDDSEPENFCTLESDLDILGDGLDCGDVMVVNKYNQAEISKEKLYGVWCEIETSYGTAKKFKVFKTEEQAKKSMIEAQEQSHD
;
A
#
# COMPACT_ATOMS: atom_id res chain seq x y z
N MET A 1 -3.97 13.89 -4.27
CA MET A 1 -4.50 14.93 -3.37
C MET A 1 -5.84 15.39 -3.90
N ASP A 2 -6.91 15.11 -3.18
CA ASP A 2 -8.26 15.57 -3.55
C ASP A 2 -8.44 17.02 -3.09
N ILE A 3 -8.28 17.96 -4.03
CA ILE A 3 -8.32 19.40 -3.74
C ILE A 3 -9.66 19.82 -3.11
N LYS A 4 -10.77 19.14 -3.45
CA LYS A 4 -12.08 19.47 -2.89
C LYS A 4 -12.13 19.08 -1.41
N LYS A 5 -11.68 17.87 -1.07
CA LYS A 5 -11.62 17.38 0.31
C LYS A 5 -10.69 18.23 1.18
N GLU A 6 -9.51 18.58 0.67
CA GLU A 6 -8.54 19.41 1.39
C GLU A 6 -9.06 20.84 1.61
N ARG A 7 -9.75 21.41 0.61
CA ARG A 7 -10.44 22.71 0.76
C ARG A 7 -11.49 22.65 1.86
N GLU A 8 -12.36 21.63 1.84
CA GLU A 8 -13.42 21.48 2.85
C GLU A 8 -12.86 21.32 4.26
N ALA A 9 -11.79 20.53 4.43
CA ALA A 9 -11.09 20.40 5.71
C ALA A 9 -10.46 21.72 6.19
N PHE A 10 -9.86 22.49 5.29
CA PHE A 10 -9.36 23.82 5.61
C PHE A 10 -10.49 24.77 6.02
N GLU A 11 -11.62 24.77 5.29
CA GLU A 11 -12.74 25.66 5.57
C GLU A 11 -13.34 25.40 6.95
N GLU A 12 -13.42 24.14 7.37
CA GLU A 12 -13.85 23.74 8.71
C GLU A 12 -12.89 24.27 9.79
N LEU A 13 -11.58 24.02 9.64
CA LEU A 13 -10.57 24.49 10.59
C LEU A 13 -10.52 26.01 10.69
N TRP A 14 -10.69 26.71 9.56
CA TRP A 14 -10.74 28.15 9.51
C TRP A 14 -11.91 28.71 10.34
N LEU A 15 -13.09 28.11 10.22
CA LEU A 15 -14.27 28.50 11.00
C LEU A 15 -14.09 28.19 12.49
N GLN A 16 -13.50 27.05 12.84
CA GLN A 16 -13.18 26.71 14.23
C GLN A 16 -12.19 27.71 14.86
N GLY A 17 -11.27 28.26 14.05
CA GLY A 17 -10.33 29.31 14.45
C GLY A 17 -10.95 30.72 14.53
N ASN A 18 -12.27 30.86 14.54
CA ASN A 18 -13.01 32.12 14.45
C ASN A 18 -12.80 32.90 13.14
N GLY A 19 -12.32 32.24 12.09
CA GLY A 19 -12.32 32.78 10.74
C GLY A 19 -13.73 32.85 10.16
N HIS A 20 -13.91 33.60 9.07
CA HIS A 20 -15.16 33.63 8.32
C HIS A 20 -14.92 33.82 6.83
N PHE A 21 -15.93 33.50 6.00
CA PHE A 21 -15.88 33.63 4.54
C PHE A 21 -16.72 34.80 4.00
N LYS A 22 -17.17 35.72 4.87
CA LYS A 22 -18.04 36.84 4.50
C LYS A 22 -17.50 37.67 3.32
N TYR A 23 -16.19 37.97 3.34
CA TYR A 23 -15.54 38.82 2.32
C TYR A 23 -14.81 38.04 1.23
N PHE A 24 -14.68 36.71 1.36
CA PHE A 24 -13.88 35.89 0.46
C PHE A 24 -14.55 34.56 0.15
N LYS A 25 -14.56 34.19 -1.13
CA LYS A 25 -15.02 32.89 -1.60
C LYS A 25 -13.90 32.17 -2.34
N PHE A 26 -13.90 30.84 -2.30
CA PHE A 26 -12.93 30.06 -3.04
C PHE A 26 -13.19 30.14 -4.55
N SER A 27 -12.13 30.36 -5.33
CA SER A 27 -12.14 30.29 -6.79
C SER A 27 -11.38 29.04 -7.23
N ALA A 28 -12.11 28.06 -7.77
CA ALA A 28 -11.49 26.83 -8.30
C ALA A 28 -10.55 27.11 -9.48
N GLU A 29 -10.90 28.09 -10.32
CA GLU A 29 -10.07 28.54 -11.45
C GLU A 29 -8.70 29.05 -10.97
N ASN A 30 -8.68 29.85 -9.91
CA ASN A 30 -7.45 30.47 -9.42
C ASN A 30 -6.78 29.67 -8.27
N GLY A 31 -7.42 28.60 -7.80
CA GLY A 31 -6.97 27.82 -6.64
C GLY A 31 -6.84 28.62 -5.34
N LYS A 32 -7.56 29.74 -5.18
CA LYS A 32 -7.38 30.70 -4.08
C LYS A 32 -8.68 31.39 -3.67
N TYR A 33 -8.69 31.98 -2.48
CA TYR A 33 -9.79 32.79 -2.00
C TYR A 33 -9.74 34.19 -2.61
N ILE A 34 -10.84 34.60 -3.24
CA ILE A 34 -11.01 35.88 -3.91
C ILE A 34 -12.13 36.68 -3.26
N SER A 35 -12.08 38.01 -3.38
CA SER A 35 -13.08 38.88 -2.77
C SER A 35 -14.49 38.59 -3.29
N THR A 36 -15.48 38.64 -2.39
CA THR A 36 -16.91 38.56 -2.74
C THR A 36 -17.48 39.89 -3.23
N GLY A 37 -16.74 40.98 -3.06
CA GLY A 37 -17.20 42.36 -3.31
C GLY A 37 -17.89 43.01 -2.10
N VAL A 38 -18.20 42.26 -1.03
CA VAL A 38 -18.75 42.79 0.22
C VAL A 38 -17.65 43.52 1.00
N ARG A 39 -17.98 44.68 1.60
CA ARG A 39 -16.98 45.52 2.29
C ARG A 39 -17.36 46.00 3.69
N ASP A 40 -18.63 46.18 4.05
CA ASP A 40 -19.11 46.53 5.41
C ASP A 40 -18.21 47.50 6.20
N ASN A 41 -17.79 48.59 5.54
CA ASN A 41 -16.91 49.65 6.04
C ASN A 41 -15.41 49.31 6.20
N LEU A 42 -14.97 48.13 5.77
CA LEU A 42 -13.56 47.77 5.68
C LEU A 42 -12.84 48.64 4.64
N THR A 43 -11.64 49.07 4.99
CA THR A 43 -10.75 49.76 4.06
C THR A 43 -10.19 48.76 3.03
N ASN A 44 -9.65 49.27 1.92
CA ASN A 44 -8.91 48.44 0.97
C ASN A 44 -7.74 47.71 1.65
N GLN A 45 -7.14 48.32 2.67
CA GLN A 45 -6.02 47.75 3.41
C GLN A 45 -6.47 46.58 4.29
N ASP A 46 -7.62 46.70 4.96
CA ASP A 46 -8.19 45.59 5.76
C ASP A 46 -8.53 44.38 4.88
N LEU A 47 -9.13 44.64 3.71
CA LEU A 47 -9.42 43.58 2.73
C LEU A 47 -8.14 42.96 2.16
N LEU A 48 -7.10 43.76 1.93
CA LEU A 48 -5.80 43.23 1.50
C LEU A 48 -5.19 42.33 2.57
N PHE A 49 -5.17 42.76 3.83
CA PHE A 49 -4.65 41.95 4.93
C PHE A 49 -5.45 40.66 5.12
N ALA A 50 -6.77 40.73 5.15
CA ALA A 50 -7.62 39.55 5.28
C ALA A 50 -7.42 38.57 4.10
N SER A 51 -7.24 39.08 2.88
CA SER A 51 -6.93 38.29 1.69
C SER A 51 -5.59 37.57 1.82
N ILE A 52 -4.55 38.28 2.30
CA ILE A 52 -3.23 37.69 2.56
C ILE A 52 -3.37 36.60 3.62
N THR A 53 -4.02 36.89 4.75
CA THR A 53 -4.15 35.94 5.86
C THR A 53 -4.79 34.64 5.43
N ILE A 54 -5.97 34.68 4.78
CA ILE A 54 -6.69 33.45 4.42
C ILE A 54 -5.95 32.63 3.35
N ASN A 55 -5.33 33.30 2.36
CA ASN A 55 -4.61 32.61 1.30
C ASN A 55 -3.27 32.05 1.79
N THR A 56 -2.56 32.77 2.66
CA THR A 56 -1.35 32.27 3.30
C THR A 56 -1.66 31.09 4.22
N ALA A 57 -2.72 31.17 5.03
CA ALA A 57 -3.17 30.06 5.87
C ALA A 57 -3.52 28.83 5.03
N TYR A 58 -4.26 29.01 3.93
CA TYR A 58 -4.60 27.91 3.02
C TYR A 58 -3.36 27.29 2.36
N LEU A 59 -2.40 28.11 1.93
CA LEU A 59 -1.14 27.63 1.37
C LEU A 59 -0.33 26.79 2.37
N PHE A 60 -0.22 27.26 3.62
CA PHE A 60 0.46 26.51 4.69
C PHE A 60 -0.27 25.22 5.03
N PHE A 61 -1.60 25.23 5.07
CA PHE A 61 -2.41 24.03 5.26
C PHE A 61 -2.11 23.00 4.16
N LEU A 62 -2.22 23.39 2.88
CA LEU A 62 -1.91 22.51 1.75
C LEU A 62 -0.46 22.00 1.78
N GLY A 63 0.50 22.84 2.18
CA GLY A 63 1.90 22.45 2.33
C GLY A 63 2.10 21.43 3.46
N GLY A 64 1.41 21.62 4.58
CA GLY A 64 1.40 20.71 5.72
C GLY A 64 0.77 19.36 5.38
N THR A 65 -0.38 19.34 4.72
CA THR A 65 -1.07 18.09 4.35
C THR A 65 -0.28 17.31 3.31
N LYS A 66 0.33 17.97 2.32
CA LYS A 66 1.24 17.31 1.37
C LYS A 66 2.44 16.66 2.07
N LYS A 67 3.05 17.33 3.05
CA LYS A 67 4.16 16.76 3.82
C LYS A 67 3.72 15.59 4.69
N ALA A 68 2.57 15.68 5.33
CA ALA A 68 2.03 14.60 6.17
C ALA A 68 1.62 13.36 5.36
N GLN A 69 1.17 13.55 4.11
CA GLN A 69 0.81 12.47 3.19
C GLN A 69 2.02 11.89 2.43
N ALA A 70 3.21 12.50 2.53
CA ALA A 70 4.40 12.00 1.86
C ALA A 70 4.92 10.75 2.58
N VAL A 71 5.23 9.71 1.80
CA VAL A 71 5.95 8.54 2.31
C VAL A 71 7.40 8.97 2.57
N PRO A 72 7.92 8.83 3.80
CA PRO A 72 9.30 9.20 4.09
C PRO A 72 10.29 8.37 3.27
N GLU A 73 11.48 8.92 3.02
CA GLU A 73 12.54 8.20 2.32
C GLU A 73 12.92 6.92 3.08
N GLY A 74 13.04 5.80 2.35
CA GLY A 74 13.28 4.48 2.94
C GLY A 74 12.04 3.74 3.44
N PHE A 75 10.85 4.33 3.33
CA PHE A 75 9.58 3.69 3.70
C PHE A 75 8.77 3.32 2.46
N VAL A 76 7.92 2.30 2.60
CA VAL A 76 6.96 1.88 1.57
C VAL A 76 5.55 1.99 2.17
N LEU A 77 4.64 2.63 1.44
CA LEU A 77 3.22 2.63 1.77
C LEU A 77 2.58 1.38 1.16
N VAL A 78 2.03 0.53 2.01
CA VAL A 78 1.39 -0.73 1.58
C VAL A 78 -0.13 -0.60 1.77
N PRO A 79 -0.95 -0.87 0.73
CA PRO A 79 -2.40 -0.93 0.88
C PRO A 79 -2.82 -2.01 1.89
N ASN A 80 -3.88 -1.75 2.66
CA ASN A 80 -4.37 -2.73 3.65
C ASN A 80 -4.73 -4.09 3.04
N GLU A 81 -5.16 -4.14 1.78
CA GLU A 81 -5.46 -5.37 1.05
C GLU A 81 -4.22 -6.25 0.79
N ASN A 82 -3.02 -5.69 0.88
CA ASN A 82 -1.75 -6.41 0.77
C ASN A 82 -1.17 -6.80 2.13
N LEU A 83 -1.87 -6.50 3.23
CA LEU A 83 -1.51 -6.98 4.55
C LEU A 83 -2.15 -8.35 4.78
N SER A 84 -1.38 -9.29 5.27
CA SER A 84 -1.86 -10.62 5.63
C SER A 84 -1.35 -11.06 6.98
N THR A 85 -2.07 -12.00 7.57
CA THR A 85 -1.73 -12.64 8.83
C THR A 85 -1.60 -14.13 8.61
N PHE A 86 -0.60 -14.74 9.24
CA PHE A 86 -0.49 -16.19 9.31
C PHE A 86 0.06 -16.63 10.67
N TYR A 87 -0.22 -17.87 11.01
CA TYR A 87 0.21 -18.56 12.21
C TYR A 87 1.16 -19.67 11.78
N GLN A 88 2.25 -19.83 12.49
CA GLN A 88 3.30 -20.79 12.15
C GLN A 88 3.80 -21.47 13.42
N ASP A 89 4.02 -22.76 13.32
CA ASP A 89 4.76 -23.51 14.34
C ASP A 89 6.21 -23.03 14.40
N ASP A 90 6.68 -22.66 15.60
CA ASP A 90 8.05 -22.22 15.84
C ASP A 90 9.10 -23.32 15.55
N SER A 91 8.74 -24.58 15.79
CA SER A 91 9.64 -25.73 15.62
C SER A 91 9.59 -26.33 14.21
N GLU A 92 8.44 -26.22 13.53
CA GLU A 92 8.21 -26.75 12.18
C GLU A 92 7.68 -25.66 11.24
N PRO A 93 8.55 -24.77 10.71
CA PRO A 93 8.13 -23.57 9.98
C PRO A 93 7.38 -23.86 8.67
N GLU A 94 7.47 -25.07 8.11
CA GLU A 94 6.63 -25.52 7.00
C GLU A 94 5.15 -25.67 7.37
N ASN A 95 4.84 -25.81 8.66
CA ASN A 95 3.49 -25.92 9.20
C ASN A 95 2.97 -24.53 9.56
N PHE A 96 2.10 -24.00 8.70
CA PHE A 96 1.48 -22.71 8.89
C PHE A 96 0.04 -22.69 8.38
N CYS A 97 -0.78 -21.80 8.93
CA CYS A 97 -2.14 -21.54 8.47
C CYS A 97 -2.45 -20.05 8.49
N THR A 98 -3.39 -19.60 7.66
CA THR A 98 -3.73 -18.17 7.51
C THR A 98 -5.03 -17.78 8.19
N LEU A 99 -5.82 -18.77 8.63
CA LEU A 99 -7.11 -18.58 9.29
C LEU A 99 -7.05 -19.09 10.72
N GLU A 100 -7.63 -18.34 11.66
CA GLU A 100 -7.72 -18.78 13.06
C GLU A 100 -8.58 -20.04 13.24
N SER A 101 -9.53 -20.29 12.33
CA SER A 101 -10.34 -21.51 12.33
C SER A 101 -9.53 -22.78 12.04
N ASP A 102 -8.32 -22.62 11.49
CA ASP A 102 -7.50 -23.73 10.99
C ASP A 102 -6.29 -23.99 11.91
N LEU A 103 -6.30 -23.41 13.12
CA LEU A 103 -5.22 -23.56 14.09
C LEU A 103 -5.00 -25.01 14.53
N ASP A 104 -6.05 -25.83 14.53
CA ASP A 104 -5.96 -27.25 14.89
C ASP A 104 -4.97 -28.02 14.00
N ILE A 105 -4.72 -27.56 12.76
CA ILE A 105 -3.74 -28.16 11.84
C ILE A 105 -2.31 -28.03 12.38
N LEU A 106 -2.00 -26.96 13.12
CA LEU A 106 -0.67 -26.77 13.71
C LEU A 106 -0.40 -27.76 14.85
N GLY A 107 -1.45 -28.22 15.51
CA GLY A 107 -1.35 -29.20 16.59
C GLY A 107 -1.47 -30.65 16.13
N ASP A 108 -1.47 -30.92 14.82
CA ASP A 108 -1.57 -32.29 14.32
C ASP A 108 -0.37 -33.12 14.80
N GLY A 109 -0.64 -34.18 15.55
CA GLY A 109 0.39 -35.02 16.19
C GLY A 109 0.79 -34.63 17.61
N LEU A 110 0.20 -33.60 18.22
CA LEU A 110 0.38 -33.28 19.65
C LEU A 110 -0.59 -34.07 20.54
N ASP A 111 -0.11 -34.53 21.70
CA ASP A 111 -0.96 -35.17 22.69
C ASP A 111 -1.65 -34.13 23.60
N CYS A 112 -2.76 -34.54 24.22
CA CYS A 112 -3.47 -33.69 25.18
C CYS A 112 -2.58 -33.34 26.38
N GLY A 113 -2.26 -32.05 26.51
CA GLY A 113 -1.41 -31.54 27.60
C GLY A 113 -0.03 -31.10 27.14
N ASP A 114 0.36 -31.43 25.90
CA ASP A 114 1.55 -30.88 25.27
C ASP A 114 1.34 -29.39 24.96
N VAL A 115 2.45 -28.64 25.01
CA VAL A 115 2.47 -27.21 24.73
C VAL A 115 3.41 -26.97 23.57
N MET A 116 2.87 -26.36 22.50
CA MET A 116 3.65 -25.87 21.38
C MET A 116 3.73 -24.34 21.40
N VAL A 117 4.73 -23.79 20.72
CA VAL A 117 4.87 -22.35 20.50
C VAL A 117 4.37 -22.04 19.10
N VAL A 118 3.37 -21.16 19.00
CA VAL A 118 2.84 -20.67 17.72
C VAL A 118 3.13 -19.19 17.60
N ASN A 119 3.79 -18.81 16.51
CA ASN A 119 4.06 -17.43 16.17
C ASN A 119 2.95 -16.87 15.29
N LYS A 120 2.42 -15.69 15.65
CA LYS A 120 1.50 -14.92 14.79
C LYS A 120 2.28 -13.84 14.06
N TYR A 121 2.29 -13.90 12.74
CA TYR A 121 2.93 -12.91 11.88
C TYR A 121 1.89 -11.97 11.28
N ASN A 122 2.23 -10.69 11.25
CA ASN A 122 1.57 -9.70 10.40
C ASN A 122 2.57 -9.25 9.36
N GLN A 123 2.28 -9.50 8.09
CA GLN A 123 3.18 -9.24 6.99
C GLN A 123 2.55 -8.37 5.92
N ALA A 124 3.40 -7.81 5.08
CA ALA A 124 3.03 -6.92 3.98
C ALA A 124 3.61 -7.44 2.67
N GLU A 125 2.74 -7.71 1.70
CA GLU A 125 3.16 -8.05 0.34
C GLU A 125 3.54 -6.77 -0.43
N ILE A 126 4.85 -6.53 -0.57
CA ILE A 126 5.39 -5.33 -1.23
C ILE A 126 5.19 -5.40 -2.75
N SER A 127 5.43 -6.57 -3.34
CA SER A 127 5.24 -6.82 -4.76
C SER A 127 5.00 -8.30 -5.03
N LYS A 128 4.34 -8.59 -6.15
CA LYS A 128 4.06 -9.96 -6.61
C LYS A 128 4.52 -10.10 -8.05
N GLU A 129 5.49 -10.98 -8.28
CA GLU A 129 5.89 -11.39 -9.63
C GLU A 129 5.27 -12.75 -9.94
N LYS A 130 4.55 -12.85 -11.06
CA LYS A 130 4.02 -14.13 -11.53
C LYS A 130 5.14 -14.87 -12.27
N LEU A 131 5.47 -16.06 -11.78
CA LEU A 131 6.45 -16.96 -12.39
C LEU A 131 5.80 -18.30 -12.76
N TYR A 132 6.42 -19.03 -13.67
CA TYR A 132 5.93 -20.29 -14.22
C TYR A 132 6.92 -21.41 -13.91
N GLY A 133 6.52 -22.33 -13.04
CA GLY A 133 7.33 -23.47 -12.61
C GLY A 133 7.02 -24.73 -13.40
N VAL A 134 8.05 -25.50 -13.74
CA VAL A 134 7.91 -26.79 -14.44
C VAL A 134 9.01 -27.77 -14.08
N TRP A 135 8.65 -29.06 -14.03
CA TRP A 135 9.61 -30.15 -13.88
C TRP A 135 10.20 -30.51 -15.24
N CYS A 136 11.52 -30.39 -15.37
CA CYS A 136 12.25 -30.81 -16.56
C CYS A 136 13.08 -32.06 -16.25
N GLU A 137 13.26 -32.90 -17.25
CA GLU A 137 14.30 -33.93 -17.21
C GLU A 137 15.65 -33.31 -17.57
N ILE A 138 16.69 -33.78 -16.88
CA ILE A 138 18.07 -33.36 -17.09
C ILE A 138 18.95 -34.61 -17.16
N GLU A 139 19.91 -34.61 -18.07
CA GLU A 139 20.96 -35.62 -18.05
C GLU A 139 21.98 -35.33 -16.94
N THR A 140 22.42 -36.39 -16.29
CA THR A 140 23.48 -36.38 -15.28
C THR A 140 24.48 -37.48 -15.60
N SER A 141 25.63 -37.48 -14.93
CA SER A 141 26.64 -38.55 -15.07
C SER A 141 26.15 -39.94 -14.67
N TYR A 142 24.97 -40.03 -14.03
CA TYR A 142 24.35 -41.29 -13.58
C TYR A 142 23.04 -41.61 -14.30
N GLY A 143 22.72 -40.92 -15.40
CA GLY A 143 21.47 -41.06 -16.16
C GLY A 143 20.55 -39.84 -16.00
N THR A 144 19.25 -40.02 -16.23
CA THR A 144 18.26 -38.93 -16.23
C THR A 144 17.75 -38.63 -14.82
N ALA A 145 17.70 -37.35 -14.45
CA ALA A 145 17.10 -36.86 -13.22
C ALA A 145 16.03 -35.80 -13.52
N LYS A 146 15.17 -35.50 -12.55
CA LYS A 146 14.18 -34.41 -12.65
C LYS A 146 14.65 -33.19 -11.88
N LYS A 147 14.48 -32.00 -12.45
CA LYS A 147 14.78 -30.72 -11.82
C LYS A 147 13.66 -29.72 -12.03
N PHE A 148 13.19 -29.10 -10.95
CA PHE A 148 12.22 -28.02 -11.00
C PHE A 148 12.91 -26.74 -11.47
N LYS A 149 12.34 -26.09 -12.49
CA LYS A 149 12.83 -24.82 -13.05
C LYS A 149 11.69 -23.80 -13.04
N VAL A 150 12.04 -22.52 -12.92
CA VAL A 150 11.10 -21.41 -12.84
C VAL A 150 11.42 -20.38 -13.93
N PHE A 151 10.39 -19.90 -14.62
CA PHE A 151 10.50 -19.01 -15.79
C PHE A 151 9.61 -17.77 -15.65
N LYS A 152 9.92 -16.71 -16.39
CA LYS A 152 9.15 -15.46 -16.37
C LYS A 152 7.91 -15.50 -17.27
N THR A 153 7.92 -16.34 -18.30
CA THR A 153 6.79 -16.50 -19.21
C THR A 153 6.40 -17.96 -19.35
N GLU A 154 5.11 -18.18 -19.62
CA GLU A 154 4.57 -19.53 -19.85
C GLU A 154 5.20 -20.18 -21.09
N GLU A 155 5.49 -19.41 -22.14
CA GLU A 155 6.14 -19.91 -23.36
C GLU A 155 7.54 -20.46 -23.09
N GLN A 156 8.33 -19.78 -22.25
CA GLN A 156 9.65 -20.28 -21.84
C GLN A 156 9.54 -21.59 -21.06
N ALA A 157 8.57 -21.68 -20.15
CA ALA A 157 8.31 -22.90 -19.39
C ALA A 157 7.93 -24.05 -20.34
N LYS A 158 7.00 -23.83 -21.27
CA LYS A 158 6.57 -24.83 -22.27
C LYS A 158 7.72 -25.25 -23.19
N LYS A 159 8.53 -24.31 -23.68
CA LYS A 159 9.69 -24.62 -24.53
C LYS A 159 10.68 -25.54 -23.81
N SER A 160 10.93 -25.29 -22.52
CA SER A 160 11.83 -26.13 -21.71
C SER A 160 11.31 -27.55 -21.46
N MET A 161 9.99 -27.77 -21.57
CA MET A 161 9.41 -29.12 -21.54
C MET A 161 9.66 -29.87 -22.84
N ILE A 162 9.47 -29.19 -23.98
CA ILE A 162 9.62 -29.78 -25.32
C ILE A 162 11.09 -30.13 -25.56
N GLU A 163 12.02 -29.22 -25.25
CA GLU A 163 13.46 -29.47 -25.37
C GLU A 163 13.92 -30.65 -24.50
N ALA A 164 13.32 -30.85 -23.32
CA ALA A 164 13.61 -32.00 -22.46
C ALA A 164 13.00 -33.32 -22.99
N GLN A 165 11.86 -33.27 -23.67
CA GLN A 165 11.23 -34.44 -24.29
C GLN A 165 11.97 -34.87 -25.56
N GLU A 166 12.45 -33.92 -26.38
CA GLU A 166 13.20 -34.21 -27.61
C GLU A 166 14.58 -34.83 -27.32
N GLN A 167 15.26 -34.42 -26.24
CA GLN A 167 16.52 -35.04 -25.79
C GLN A 167 16.38 -36.48 -25.26
N SER A 168 15.16 -36.91 -24.91
CA SER A 168 14.89 -38.26 -24.40
C SER A 168 14.56 -39.30 -25.51
N HIS A 169 14.56 -38.88 -26.77
CA HIS A 169 14.16 -39.69 -27.93
C HIS A 169 15.28 -39.95 -28.95
N ASP A 170 16.52 -39.56 -28.66
CA ASP A 170 17.75 -40.04 -29.34
C ASP A 170 18.48 -41.09 -28.48
#